data_AF-A0AAW3T444-F1
#
_entry.id   AF-A0AAW3T444-F1
#
_cell.length_a   1.000
_cell.length_b   1.000
_cell.length_c   1.000
_cell.angle_alpha   90.00
_cell.angle_beta   90.00
_cell.angle_gamma   90.00
#
_symmetry.space_group_name_H-M   'P 1'
#
loop_
_entity.id
_entity.type
_entity.pdbx_description
1 polymer ?
#
loop_
_entity_poly.entity_id
_entity_poly.type
_entity_poly.pdbx_seq_one_letter_code
_entity_poly.pdbx_strand_id
1 'polypeptide(L)'
;MSEAAVAGYDRIGAAALVHTAQAVAAEELRVPFQEARARVADDGHGALAVEITAPLAVPVLGSHAVPHEPVTTRAHRARGAIAERLQTITGRHVQRVTVTFSSSIVDVPRRVR
;
A
#
# COMPACT_ATOMS: atom_id res chain seq x y z
N MET A 1 -5.08 37.03 -13.87
CA MET A 1 -4.93 36.29 -15.14
C MET A 1 -5.00 34.82 -14.78
N SER A 2 -6.09 34.14 -15.15
CA SER A 2 -6.24 32.70 -14.84
C SER A 2 -5.33 31.93 -15.77
N GLU A 3 -4.36 31.21 -15.21
CA GLU A 3 -3.54 30.27 -15.96
C GLU A 3 -4.50 29.22 -16.55
N ALA A 4 -4.62 29.19 -17.88
CA ALA A 4 -5.46 28.21 -18.55
C ALA A 4 -4.82 26.84 -18.32
N ALA A 5 -5.48 25.99 -17.52
CA ALA A 5 -5.03 24.62 -17.30
C ALA A 5 -4.89 23.94 -18.67
N VAL A 6 -3.67 23.59 -19.04
CA VAL A 6 -3.40 22.86 -20.29
C VAL A 6 -4.08 21.51 -20.16
N ALA A 7 -5.11 21.27 -20.98
CA ALA A 7 -5.78 19.99 -21.02
C ALA A 7 -4.79 18.93 -21.55
N GLY A 8 -4.36 18.03 -20.66
CA GLY A 8 -3.50 16.90 -20.96
C GLY A 8 -4.00 15.66 -20.24
N TYR A 9 -3.77 14.49 -20.83
CA TYR A 9 -4.01 13.21 -20.18
C TYR A 9 -2.67 12.52 -19.93
N ASP A 10 -2.29 12.36 -18.67
CA ASP A 10 -1.14 11.54 -18.30
C ASP A 10 -1.53 10.07 -18.34
N ARG A 11 -0.81 9.27 -19.12
CA ARG A 11 -0.97 7.81 -19.14
C ARG A 11 0.09 7.17 -18.27
N ILE A 12 -0.33 6.67 -17.11
CA ILE A 12 0.51 5.83 -16.27
C ILE A 12 0.33 4.38 -16.73
N GLY A 13 1.44 3.74 -17.13
CA GLY A 13 1.42 2.34 -17.55
C GLY A 13 1.00 1.40 -16.42
N ALA A 14 0.32 0.30 -16.74
CA ALA A 14 -0.17 -0.66 -15.76
C ALA A 14 0.95 -1.20 -14.84
N ALA A 15 2.13 -1.47 -15.41
CA ALA A 15 3.29 -1.92 -14.63
C ALA A 15 3.75 -0.87 -13.61
N ALA A 16 3.72 0.42 -13.97
CA ALA A 16 4.06 1.50 -13.06
C ALA A 16 3.04 1.59 -11.92
N LEU A 17 1.73 1.52 -12.22
CA LEU A 17 0.68 1.48 -11.19
C LEU A 17 0.87 0.32 -10.20
N VAL A 18 1.17 -0.88 -10.72
CA VAL A 18 1.44 -2.06 -9.89
C VAL A 18 2.67 -1.85 -9.01
N HIS A 19 3.76 -1.32 -9.57
CA HIS A 19 5.00 -1.11 -8.83
C HIS A 19 4.86 -0.02 -7.76
N THR A 20 4.13 1.06 -8.06
CA THR A 20 3.78 2.10 -7.08
C THR A 20 2.90 1.52 -5.97
N ALA A 21 1.87 0.73 -6.29
CA ALA A 21 1.02 0.07 -5.30
C ALA A 21 1.84 -0.88 -4.41
N GLN A 22 2.78 -1.62 -5.00
CA GLN A 22 3.70 -2.50 -4.27
C GLN A 22 4.58 -1.71 -3.30
N ALA A 23 5.17 -0.59 -3.75
CA ALA A 23 6.04 0.25 -2.92
C ALA A 23 5.28 0.86 -1.74
N VAL A 24 4.14 1.48 -2.02
CA VAL A 24 3.26 2.08 -0.99
C VAL A 24 2.82 1.01 0.01
N ALA A 25 2.40 -0.17 -0.46
CA ALA A 25 2.00 -1.26 0.43
C ALA A 25 3.15 -1.78 1.30
N ALA A 26 4.35 -1.93 0.74
CA ALA A 26 5.52 -2.37 1.50
C ALA A 26 5.85 -1.42 2.66
N GLU A 27 5.79 -0.11 2.40
CA GLU A 27 6.04 0.91 3.40
C GLU A 27 4.94 0.95 4.47
N GLU A 28 3.67 1.00 4.07
CA GLU A 28 2.53 1.07 5.00
C GLU A 28 2.41 -0.18 5.88
N LEU A 29 2.72 -1.35 5.32
CA LEU A 29 2.67 -2.62 6.05
C LEU A 29 3.98 -2.93 6.79
N ARG A 30 5.04 -2.13 6.56
CA ARG A 30 6.40 -2.32 7.09
C ARG A 30 6.96 -3.72 6.79
N VAL A 31 6.83 -4.13 5.53
CA VAL A 31 7.36 -5.40 5.02
C VAL A 31 8.40 -5.16 3.94
N PRO A 32 9.30 -6.11 3.67
CA PRO A 32 10.21 -6.00 2.54
C PRO A 32 9.45 -5.83 1.22
N PHE A 33 9.98 -5.00 0.32
CA PHE A 33 9.36 -4.69 -0.97
C PHE A 33 8.99 -5.95 -1.77
N GLN A 34 9.88 -6.94 -1.81
CA GLN A 34 9.67 -8.20 -2.52
C GLN A 34 8.60 -9.11 -1.90
N GLU A 35 8.20 -8.86 -0.65
CA GLU A 35 7.19 -9.64 0.06
C GLU A 35 5.80 -9.01 -0.03
N ALA A 36 5.71 -7.72 -0.38
CA ALA A 36 4.46 -7.10 -0.79
C ALA A 36 4.20 -7.43 -2.27
N ARG A 37 3.07 -8.08 -2.57
CA ARG A 37 2.59 -8.30 -3.94
C ARG A 37 1.36 -7.45 -4.17
N ALA A 38 1.36 -6.69 -5.26
CA ALA A 38 0.22 -5.86 -5.65
C ALA A 38 -0.39 -6.36 -6.97
N ARG A 39 -1.71 -6.23 -7.08
CA ARG A 39 -2.45 -6.26 -8.34
C ARG A 39 -3.31 -5.01 -8.41
N VAL A 40 -3.38 -4.41 -9.59
CA VAL A 40 -4.17 -3.22 -9.85
C VAL A 40 -5.05 -3.51 -11.05
N ALA A 41 -6.36 -3.34 -10.86
CA ALA A 41 -7.34 -3.40 -11.93
C ALA A 41 -8.06 -2.05 -12.02
N ASP A 42 -8.41 -1.64 -13.24
CA ASP A 42 -9.38 -0.58 -13.46
C ASP A 42 -10.79 -1.20 -13.28
N ASP A 43 -11.66 -0.55 -12.53
CA ASP A 43 -13.02 -1.02 -12.28
C ASP A 43 -13.96 -0.85 -13.49
N GLY A 44 -13.46 -0.33 -14.61
CA GLY A 44 -14.21 -0.09 -15.84
C GLY A 44 -14.87 1.29 -15.86
N HIS A 45 -14.79 2.04 -14.75
CA HIS A 45 -15.27 3.41 -14.61
C HIS A 45 -14.13 4.39 -14.32
N GLY A 46 -12.87 3.95 -14.46
CA GLY A 46 -11.68 4.77 -14.28
C GLY A 46 -11.16 4.84 -12.84
N ALA A 47 -11.78 4.11 -11.90
CA ALA A 47 -11.26 3.96 -10.56
C ALA A 47 -10.44 2.67 -10.41
N LEU A 48 -9.49 2.67 -9.49
CA LEU A 48 -8.60 1.54 -9.27
C LEU A 48 -9.12 0.64 -8.15
N ALA A 49 -9.11 -0.66 -8.42
CA ALA A 49 -9.20 -1.72 -7.42
C ALA A 49 -7.79 -2.29 -7.19
N VAL A 50 -7.35 -2.25 -5.93
CA VAL A 50 -6.00 -2.67 -5.53
C VAL A 50 -6.10 -3.89 -4.61
N GLU A 51 -5.40 -4.95 -4.96
CA GLU A 51 -5.25 -6.15 -4.13
C GLU A 51 -3.80 -6.26 -3.67
N ILE A 52 -3.60 -6.33 -2.36
CA ILE A 52 -2.29 -6.48 -1.73
C ILE A 52 -2.24 -7.83 -1.03
N THR A 53 -1.20 -8.62 -1.30
CA THR A 53 -0.84 -9.81 -0.53
C THR A 53 0.52 -9.58 0.10
N ALA A 54 0.62 -9.68 1.42
CA ALA A 54 1.86 -9.43 2.16
C ALA A 54 1.92 -10.32 3.42
N PRO A 55 3.08 -10.46 4.06
CA PRO A 55 3.15 -10.99 5.41
C PRO A 55 2.65 -9.96 6.44
N LEU A 56 2.21 -10.45 7.60
CA LEU A 56 1.96 -9.62 8.76
C LEU A 56 3.27 -9.44 9.55
N ALA A 57 3.75 -8.19 9.66
CA ALA A 57 4.87 -7.85 10.53
C ALA A 57 4.42 -7.88 12.00
N VAL A 58 4.96 -8.83 12.76
CA VAL A 58 4.66 -9.04 14.18
C VAL A 58 5.89 -8.77 15.06
N PRO A 59 5.70 -8.24 16.28
CA PRO A 59 6.80 -8.07 17.21
C PRO A 59 7.39 -9.42 17.63
N VAL A 60 8.66 -9.41 18.03
CA VAL A 60 9.35 -10.59 18.60
C VAL A 60 8.59 -11.07 19.84
N LEU A 61 8.32 -12.37 19.93
CA LEU A 61 7.72 -12.96 21.13
C LEU A 61 8.61 -12.70 22.35
N GLY A 62 8.00 -12.24 23.45
CA GLY A 62 8.73 -11.86 24.66
C GLY A 62 9.33 -10.45 24.62
N SER A 63 9.17 -9.70 23.53
CA SER A 63 9.43 -8.26 23.56
C SER A 63 8.36 -7.54 24.37
N HIS A 64 8.73 -6.44 25.03
CA HIS A 64 7.76 -5.53 25.68
C HIS A 64 7.01 -4.65 24.67
N ALA A 65 7.19 -4.87 23.36
CA ALA A 65 6.52 -4.14 22.30
C ALA A 65 5.10 -4.70 22.10
N VAL A 66 4.15 -4.18 22.89
CA VAL A 66 2.73 -4.49 22.73
C VAL A 66 2.15 -3.63 21.61
N PRO A 67 1.51 -4.21 20.57
CA PRO A 67 0.78 -3.43 19.58
C PRO A 67 -0.27 -2.55 20.27
N HIS A 68 -0.25 -1.25 19.95
CA HIS A 68 -1.17 -0.27 20.52
C HIS A 68 -2.61 -0.43 20.02
N GLU A 69 -2.84 -1.28 19.02
CA GLU A 69 -4.15 -1.53 18.43
C GLU A 69 -4.27 -2.96 17.87
N PRO A 70 -5.51 -3.45 17.70
CA PRO A 70 -5.76 -4.72 17.02
C PRO A 70 -5.28 -4.72 15.56
N VAL A 71 -4.88 -5.90 15.07
CA VAL A 71 -4.45 -6.10 13.66
C VAL A 71 -5.53 -5.68 12.67
N THR A 72 -6.81 -5.89 12.99
CA THR A 72 -7.94 -5.50 12.13
C THR A 72 -8.04 -3.98 11.98
N THR A 73 -7.84 -3.23 13.07
CA THR A 73 -7.80 -1.76 13.06
C THR A 73 -6.61 -1.26 12.27
N ARG A 74 -5.42 -1.83 12.50
CA ARG A 74 -4.20 -1.51 11.74
C ARG A 74 -4.38 -1.76 10.24
N ALA A 75 -4.94 -2.90 9.86
CA ALA A 75 -5.21 -3.25 8.48
C ALA A 75 -6.25 -2.32 7.84
N HIS A 76 -7.26 -1.90 8.60
CA HIS A 76 -8.23 -0.92 8.13
C HIS A 76 -7.59 0.45 7.87
N ARG A 77 -6.76 0.94 8.78
CA ARG A 77 -6.00 2.19 8.58
C ARG A 77 -5.06 2.07 7.37
N ALA A 78 -4.32 0.96 7.26
CA ALA A 78 -3.40 0.73 6.16
C ALA A 78 -4.10 0.78 4.79
N ARG A 79 -5.30 0.20 4.65
CA ARG A 79 -6.09 0.31 3.40
C ARG A 79 -6.38 1.75 3.02
N GLY A 80 -6.77 2.59 3.98
CA GLY A 80 -7.03 4.01 3.75
C GLY A 80 -5.76 4.76 3.35
N ALA A 81 -4.67 4.56 4.09
CA ALA A 81 -3.38 5.18 3.80
C ALA A 81 -2.82 4.77 2.43
N ILE A 82 -2.94 3.50 2.04
CA ILE A 82 -2.54 3.01 0.72
C ILE A 82 -3.38 3.68 -0.38
N ALA A 83 -4.70 3.77 -0.21
CA ALA A 83 -5.58 4.40 -1.19
C ALA A 83 -5.24 5.88 -1.38
N GLU A 84 -5.08 6.61 -0.27
CA GLU A 84 -4.72 8.03 -0.27
C GLU A 84 -3.36 8.25 -0.95
N ARG A 85 -2.31 7.53 -0.52
CA ARG A 85 -0.97 7.68 -1.08
C ARG A 85 -0.93 7.32 -2.57
N LEU A 86 -1.64 6.27 -3.00
CA LEU A 86 -1.71 5.94 -4.42
C LEU A 86 -2.40 7.04 -5.22
N GLN A 87 -3.49 7.60 -4.71
CA GLN A 87 -4.18 8.72 -5.35
C GLN A 87 -3.28 9.96 -5.42
N THR A 88 -2.54 10.28 -4.35
CA THR A 88 -1.58 11.40 -4.35
C THR A 88 -0.48 11.22 -5.38
N ILE A 89 0.10 10.02 -5.50
CA ILE A 89 1.22 9.76 -6.40
C ILE A 89 0.76 9.68 -7.87
N THR A 90 -0.37 9.02 -8.12
CA THR A 90 -0.80 8.67 -9.48
C THR A 90 -1.88 9.59 -10.04
N GLY A 91 -2.51 10.41 -9.19
CA GLY A 91 -3.69 11.19 -9.54
C GLY A 91 -4.96 10.36 -9.78
N ARG A 92 -4.89 9.02 -9.63
CA ARG A 92 -5.99 8.11 -9.93
C ARG A 92 -6.81 7.83 -8.67
N HIS A 93 -8.14 7.90 -8.80
CA HIS A 93 -9.04 7.52 -7.73
C HIS A 93 -8.92 6.02 -7.43
N VAL A 94 -8.79 5.66 -6.15
CA VAL A 94 -8.73 4.27 -5.69
C VAL A 94 -10.04 3.96 -4.96
N GLN A 95 -10.89 3.16 -5.59
CA GLN A 95 -12.22 2.84 -5.04
C GLN A 95 -12.12 1.82 -3.91
N ARG A 96 -11.21 0.85 -4.01
CA ARG A 96 -11.07 -0.23 -3.03
C ARG A 96 -9.64 -0.72 -2.93
N VAL A 97 -9.22 -0.95 -1.69
CA VAL A 97 -7.99 -1.67 -1.35
C VAL A 97 -8.35 -2.90 -0.53
N THR A 98 -7.94 -4.08 -0.99
CA THR A 98 -8.03 -5.33 -0.24
C THR A 98 -6.64 -5.73 0.19
N VAL A 99 -6.47 -6.10 1.47
CA VAL A 99 -5.20 -6.58 2.02
C VAL A 99 -5.40 -8.00 2.55
N THR A 100 -4.57 -8.92 2.08
CA THR A 100 -4.54 -10.31 2.52
C THR A 100 -3.19 -10.61 3.16
N PHE A 101 -3.21 -10.99 4.44
CA PHE A 101 -2.02 -11.49 5.12
C PHE A 101 -1.86 -12.99 4.86
N SER A 102 -0.83 -13.37 4.11
CA SER A 102 -0.60 -14.77 3.69
C SER A 102 0.36 -15.55 4.60
N SER A 103 1.14 -14.82 5.40
CA SER A 103 2.16 -15.34 6.30
C SER A 103 2.47 -14.28 7.37
N SER A 104 3.43 -14.54 8.25
CA SER A 104 3.94 -13.56 9.21
C SER A 104 5.46 -13.50 9.17
N ILE A 105 6.00 -12.32 9.47
CA ILE A 105 7.43 -12.09 9.64
C ILE A 105 7.67 -11.37 10.97
N VAL A 106 8.82 -11.63 11.57
CA VAL A 106 9.23 -10.94 12.80
C VAL A 106 9.86 -9.60 12.43
N ASP A 107 9.35 -8.53 13.04
CA ASP A 107 9.93 -7.19 12.92
C ASP A 107 11.22 -7.11 13.75
N VAL A 108 12.33 -7.54 13.15
CA VAL A 108 13.66 -7.50 13.78
C VAL A 108 14.35 -6.20 13.38
N PRO A 109 14.69 -5.31 14.31
CA PRO A 109 15.45 -4.12 13.98
C PRO A 109 16.79 -4.49 13.34
N ARG A 110 17.09 -3.87 12.19
CA ARG A 110 18.32 -4.11 11.44
C ARG A 110 19.51 -3.78 12.35
N ARG A 111 20.39 -4.76 12.59
CA ARG A 111 21.63 -4.52 13.33
C ARG A 111 22.56 -3.67 12.45
N VAL A 112 22.85 -2.45 12.89
CA VAL A 112 23.94 -1.63 12.31
C VAL A 112 25.25 -2.32 12.68
N ARG A 113 26.11 -2.58 11.68
CA ARG A 113 27.47 -3.08 11.87
C ARG A 113 28.45 -1.92 11.80
#